data_AF-A0A932H4B1-F1
#
_entry.id   AF-A0A932H4B1-F1
#
_cell.length_a   1.000
_cell.length_b   1.000
_cell.length_c   1.000
_cell.angle_alpha   90.00
_cell.angle_beta   90.00
_cell.angle_gamma   90.00
#
_symmetry.space_group_name_H-M   'P 1'
#
loop_
_entity.id
_entity.type
_entity.pdbx_description
1 polymer ?
#
loop_
_entity_poly.entity_id
_entity_poly.type
_entity_poly.pdbx_seq_one_letter_code
_entity_poly.pdbx_strand_id
1 'polypeptide(L)'
;LDEIERLARKSLEEYLESRIDEVLAERYLERMIGRMIDVNYHLITESDLPPPRDYYDSFTDLAKIGVLPRDFAGRLAACAGLRNRIAHEYDEIEPAKVHEALRTAAQEIPEYLRHVDRYLDRFRPPA
;
A
#
# COMPACT_ATOMS: atom_id res chain seq x y z
N LEU A 1 -9.89 6.41 -1.77
CA LEU A 1 -9.16 6.10 -3.02
C LEU A 1 -9.22 7.29 -3.97
N ASP A 2 -10.37 7.95 -4.04
CA ASP A 2 -10.66 9.10 -4.91
C ASP A 2 -9.58 10.19 -4.93
N GLU A 3 -9.04 10.60 -3.78
CA GLU A 3 -7.97 11.61 -3.74
C GLU A 3 -6.65 11.14 -4.34
N ILE A 4 -6.26 9.88 -4.12
CA ILE A 4 -5.08 9.31 -4.76
C ILE A 4 -5.28 9.22 -6.26
N GLU A 5 -6.45 8.76 -6.72
CA GLU A 5 -6.76 8.70 -8.14
C GLU A 5 -6.75 10.08 -8.79
N ARG A 6 -7.31 11.09 -8.11
CA ARG A 6 -7.30 12.48 -8.59
C ARG A 6 -5.89 13.00 -8.78
N LEU A 7 -5.03 12.79 -7.78
CA LEU A 7 -3.63 13.22 -7.83
C LEU A 7 -2.83 12.41 -8.88
N ALA A 8 -3.09 11.11 -9.02
CA ALA A 8 -2.39 10.22 -9.95
C ALA A 8 -2.70 10.52 -11.42
N ARG A 9 -3.88 11.10 -11.70
CA ARG A 9 -4.30 11.50 -13.05
C ARG A 9 -3.63 12.78 -13.55
N LYS A 10 -3.04 13.58 -12.66
CA LYS A 10 -2.27 14.77 -13.07
C LYS A 10 -1.09 14.36 -13.93
N SER A 11 -0.71 15.21 -14.87
CA SER A 11 0.59 15.08 -15.51
C SER A 11 1.70 15.33 -14.49
N LEU A 12 2.93 14.88 -14.79
CA LEU A 12 4.07 15.13 -13.91
C LEU A 12 4.32 16.64 -13.75
N GLU A 13 4.18 17.41 -14.83
CA GLU A 13 4.35 18.87 -14.81
C GLU A 13 3.34 19.54 -13.88
N GLU A 14 2.03 19.28 -14.05
CA GLU A 14 0.98 19.84 -13.17
C GLU A 14 1.15 19.43 -11.70
N TYR A 15 1.69 18.24 -11.44
CA TYR A 15 1.97 17.78 -10.09
C TYR A 15 3.14 18.55 -9.46
N LEU A 16 4.25 18.71 -10.19
CA LEU A 16 5.46 19.40 -9.72
C LEU A 16 5.27 20.91 -9.54
N GLU A 17 4.27 21.50 -10.19
CA GLU A 17 3.92 22.91 -9.99
C GLU A 17 3.23 23.18 -8.65
N SER A 18 2.81 22.14 -7.92
CA SER A 18 1.98 22.26 -6.72
C SER A 18 2.58 21.56 -5.52
N ARG A 19 3.23 22.34 -4.65
CA ARG A 19 3.73 21.86 -3.34
C ARG A 19 2.62 21.27 -2.46
N ILE A 20 1.38 21.71 -2.63
CA ILE A 20 0.24 21.15 -1.90
C ILE A 20 -0.04 19.72 -2.37
N ASP A 21 0.01 19.46 -3.68
CA ASP A 21 -0.21 18.12 -4.21
C ASP A 21 0.92 17.16 -3.82
N GLU A 22 2.16 17.64 -3.76
CA GLU A 22 3.31 16.88 -3.26
C GLU A 22 3.07 16.39 -1.82
N VAL A 23 2.81 17.32 -0.90
CA VAL A 23 2.58 17.01 0.52
C VAL A 23 1.35 16.11 0.71
N LEU A 24 0.29 16.33 -0.07
CA LEU A 24 -0.90 15.47 -0.03
C LEU A 24 -0.59 14.06 -0.52
N ALA A 25 0.16 13.92 -1.62
CA ALA A 25 0.53 12.61 -2.16
C ALA A 25 1.35 11.79 -1.16
N GLU A 26 2.37 12.39 -0.56
CA GLU A 26 3.17 11.77 0.51
C GLU A 26 2.29 11.31 1.67
N ARG A 27 1.44 12.21 2.18
CA ARG A 27 0.57 11.93 3.32
C ARG A 27 -0.45 10.83 3.03
N TYR A 28 -1.01 10.80 1.82
CA TYR A 28 -1.94 9.74 1.43
C TYR A 28 -1.22 8.40 1.29
N LEU A 29 -0.07 8.35 0.63
CA LEU A 29 0.73 7.14 0.50
C LEU A 29 1.13 6.57 1.86
N GLU A 30 1.68 7.41 2.76
CA GLU A 30 2.04 7.03 4.12
C GLU A 30 0.86 6.39 4.86
N ARG A 31 -0.31 7.05 4.81
CA ARG A 31 -1.51 6.58 5.50
C ARG A 31 -2.05 5.28 4.93
N MET A 32 -2.17 5.17 3.60
CA MET A 32 -2.78 4.00 2.99
C MET A 32 -1.91 2.77 3.20
N ILE A 33 -0.59 2.91 2.98
CA ILE A 33 0.38 1.83 3.19
C ILE A 33 0.40 1.42 4.66
N GLY A 34 0.35 2.37 5.59
CA GLY A 34 0.22 2.08 7.03
C GLY A 34 -1.02 1.25 7.35
N ARG A 35 -2.17 1.58 6.76
CA ARG A 35 -3.40 0.80 6.97
C ARG A 35 -3.36 -0.58 6.35
N MET A 36 -2.70 -0.74 5.20
CA MET A 36 -2.47 -2.06 4.62
C MET A 36 -1.59 -2.89 5.56
N ILE A 37 -0.53 -2.31 6.12
CA ILE A 37 0.32 -2.99 7.11
C ILE A 37 -0.51 -3.41 8.33
N ASP A 38 -1.33 -2.52 8.90
CA ASP A 38 -2.18 -2.85 10.05
C ASP A 38 -3.12 -4.05 9.75
N VAL A 39 -3.76 -4.05 8.58
CA VAL A 39 -4.61 -5.15 8.11
C VAL A 39 -3.80 -6.44 7.93
N ASN A 40 -2.63 -6.35 7.29
CA ASN A 40 -1.76 -7.50 7.07
C ASN A 40 -1.36 -8.15 8.39
N TYR A 41 -0.90 -7.35 9.36
CA TYR A 41 -0.53 -7.82 10.68
C TYR A 41 -1.71 -8.52 11.35
N HIS A 42 -2.89 -7.90 11.35
CA HIS A 42 -4.08 -8.51 11.95
C HIS A 42 -4.42 -9.87 11.32
N LEU A 43 -4.50 -9.95 9.98
CA LEU A 43 -4.80 -11.20 9.28
C LEU A 43 -3.78 -12.31 9.56
N ILE A 44 -2.50 -11.95 9.67
CA ILE A 44 -1.43 -12.92 9.94
C ILE A 44 -1.47 -13.37 11.40
N THR A 45 -1.74 -12.48 12.36
CA THR A 45 -1.84 -12.85 13.78
C THR A 45 -3.06 -13.72 14.10
N GLU A 46 -4.10 -13.66 13.29
CA GLU A 46 -5.27 -14.56 13.37
C GLU A 46 -5.03 -15.91 12.66
N SER A 47 -3.85 -16.12 12.08
CA SER A 47 -3.45 -17.37 11.43
C SER A 47 -2.46 -18.17 12.29
N ASP A 48 -2.07 -19.36 11.83
CA ASP A 48 -1.04 -20.18 12.50
C ASP A 48 0.41 -19.68 12.26
N LEU A 49 0.59 -18.55 11.56
CA LEU A 49 1.91 -17.97 11.32
C LEU A 49 2.38 -17.10 12.49
N PRO A 50 3.70 -17.01 12.73
CA PRO A 50 4.24 -16.00 13.64
C PRO A 50 3.97 -14.59 13.09
N PRO A 51 3.95 -13.56 13.96
CA PRO A 51 3.84 -12.17 13.53
C PRO A 51 4.93 -11.79 12.52
N PRO A 52 4.63 -10.91 11.54
CA PRO A 52 5.63 -10.45 10.57
C PRO A 52 6.81 -9.78 11.25
N ARG A 53 8.04 -10.04 10.77
CA ARG A 53 9.26 -9.48 11.35
C ARG A 53 9.38 -7.98 11.08
N ASP A 54 8.89 -7.54 9.92
CA ASP A 54 8.87 -6.16 9.49
C ASP A 54 7.68 -5.86 8.53
N TYR A 55 7.62 -4.61 8.06
CA TYR A 55 6.56 -4.17 7.16
C TYR A 55 6.60 -4.85 5.79
N TYR A 56 7.78 -5.19 5.27
CA TYR A 56 7.90 -5.88 3.99
C TYR A 56 7.35 -7.30 4.10
N ASP A 57 7.74 -8.01 5.15
CA ASP A 57 7.27 -9.34 5.46
C ASP A 57 5.74 -9.37 5.62
N SER A 58 5.14 -8.33 6.19
CA SER A 58 3.68 -8.24 6.34
C SER A 58 2.94 -8.46 5.01
N PHE A 59 3.50 -8.01 3.89
CA PHE A 59 2.91 -8.24 2.57
C PHE A 59 3.21 -9.64 2.03
N THR A 60 4.47 -10.09 2.14
CA THR A 60 4.85 -11.41 1.60
C THR A 60 4.24 -12.58 2.36
N ASP A 61 3.98 -12.41 3.65
CA ASP A 61 3.37 -13.42 4.52
C ASP A 61 1.88 -13.61 4.21
N LEU A 62 1.19 -12.59 3.70
CA LEU A 62 -0.15 -12.75 3.15
C LEU A 62 -0.22 -13.77 2.02
N ALA A 63 0.85 -13.97 1.25
CA ALA A 63 0.89 -15.02 0.25
C ALA A 63 0.99 -16.42 0.86
N LYS A 64 1.62 -16.55 2.04
CA LYS A 64 1.75 -17.84 2.75
C LYS A 64 0.40 -18.32 3.29
N ILE A 65 -0.47 -17.41 3.71
CA ILE A 65 -1.85 -17.71 4.14
C ILE A 65 -2.87 -17.65 2.99
N GLY A 66 -2.41 -17.47 1.74
CA GLY A 66 -3.27 -17.53 0.56
C GLY A 66 -4.22 -16.34 0.36
N VAL A 67 -3.91 -15.19 0.97
CA VAL A 67 -4.63 -13.92 0.75
C VAL A 67 -4.20 -13.31 -0.58
N LEU A 68 -2.88 -13.20 -0.81
CA LEU A 68 -2.31 -12.60 -2.02
C LEU A 68 -1.60 -13.65 -2.91
N PRO A 69 -1.62 -13.49 -4.25
CA PRO A 69 -0.70 -14.21 -5.11
C PRO A 69 0.75 -13.86 -4.78
N ARG A 70 1.66 -14.84 -4.78
CA ARG A 70 3.07 -14.66 -4.42
C ARG A 70 3.76 -13.52 -5.19
N ASP A 71 3.56 -13.46 -6.50
CA ASP A 71 4.20 -12.45 -7.34
C ASP A 71 3.66 -11.04 -7.05
N PHE A 72 2.35 -10.94 -6.80
CA PHE A 72 1.72 -9.67 -6.44
C PHE A 72 2.17 -9.21 -5.05
N ALA A 73 2.22 -10.11 -4.07
CA ALA A 73 2.71 -9.81 -2.72
C ALA A 73 4.16 -9.29 -2.74
N GLY A 74 5.04 -9.91 -3.53
CA GLY A 74 6.44 -9.48 -3.65
C GLY A 74 6.59 -8.09 -4.26
N ARG A 75 5.79 -7.75 -5.28
CA ARG A 75 5.79 -6.39 -5.86
C ARG A 75 5.19 -5.36 -4.90
N LEU A 76 4.02 -5.67 -4.34
CA LEU A 76 3.32 -4.78 -3.42
C LEU A 76 4.15 -4.46 -2.18
N ALA A 77 4.93 -5.43 -1.68
CA ALA A 77 5.79 -5.25 -0.52
C ALA A 77 6.80 -4.09 -0.66
N ALA A 78 7.14 -3.68 -1.89
CA ALA A 78 8.01 -2.52 -2.13
C ALA A 78 7.42 -1.21 -1.57
N CYS A 79 6.10 -1.10 -1.42
CA CYS A 79 5.47 0.08 -0.84
C CYS A 79 5.82 0.28 0.65
N ALA A 80 6.19 -0.79 1.38
CA ALA A 80 6.65 -0.69 2.76
C ALA A 80 7.92 0.18 2.88
N GLY A 81 8.86 0.02 1.94
CA GLY A 81 10.08 0.83 1.88
C GLY A 81 9.77 2.30 1.56
N LEU A 82 8.83 2.54 0.65
CA LEU A 82 8.37 3.90 0.34
C LEU A 82 7.78 4.61 1.56
N ARG A 83 6.93 3.93 2.34
CA ARG A 83 6.36 4.51 3.57
C ARG A 83 7.44 4.89 4.58
N ASN A 84 8.48 4.08 4.72
CA ASN A 84 9.60 4.38 5.62
C ASN A 84 10.39 5.60 5.15
N ARG A 85 10.65 5.70 3.84
CA ARG A 85 11.30 6.88 3.24
C ARG A 85 10.47 8.15 3.45
N ILE A 86 9.15 8.09 3.23
CA ILE A 86 8.24 9.22 3.47
C ILE A 86 8.27 9.67 4.94
N ALA A 87 8.28 8.73 5.88
CA ALA A 87 8.19 9.05 7.31
C ALA A 87 9.52 9.53 7.93
N HIS A 88 10.67 9.08 7.41
CA HIS A 88 11.96 9.23 8.10
C HIS A 88 13.09 9.87 7.27
N GLU A 89 12.98 9.88 5.93
CA GLU A 89 14.01 10.37 5.00
C GLU A 89 13.47 11.53 4.14
N TYR A 90 12.65 12.41 4.73
CA TYR A 90 11.89 13.43 4.00
C TYR A 90 12.76 14.44 3.22
N ASP A 91 13.97 14.72 3.69
CA ASP A 91 14.92 15.62 3.01
C ASP A 91 15.46 15.04 1.68
N GLU A 92 15.28 13.74 1.41
CA GLU A 92 15.80 13.04 0.23
C GLU A 92 14.70 12.59 -0.76
N ILE A 93 13.44 13.00 -0.52
CA ILE A 93 12.31 12.56 -1.35
C ILE A 93 12.27 13.35 -2.66
N GLU A 94 12.36 12.63 -3.77
CA GLU A 94 12.19 13.19 -5.11
C GLU A 94 10.70 13.17 -5.49
N PRO A 95 10.04 14.34 -5.69
CA PRO A 95 8.60 14.41 -5.94
C PRO A 95 8.15 13.61 -7.16
N ALA A 96 8.99 13.52 -8.20
CA ALA A 96 8.70 12.72 -9.38
C ALA A 96 8.51 11.23 -9.05
N LYS A 97 9.30 10.69 -8.12
CA LYS A 97 9.17 9.30 -7.64
C LYS A 97 7.93 9.11 -6.77
N VAL A 98 7.54 10.13 -5.99
CA VAL A 98 6.29 10.10 -5.23
C VAL A 98 5.10 10.04 -6.17
N HIS A 99 5.10 10.82 -7.25
CA HIS A 99 4.05 10.77 -8.27
C HIS A 99 3.97 9.42 -9.00
N GLU A 100 5.11 8.82 -9.34
CA GLU A 100 5.15 7.46 -9.89
C GLU A 100 4.56 6.43 -8.92
N ALA A 101 4.96 6.50 -7.66
CA ALA A 101 4.45 5.62 -6.62
C ALA A 101 2.95 5.81 -6.38
N LEU A 102 2.46 7.05 -6.46
CA LEU A 102 1.05 7.37 -6.36
C LEU A 102 0.24 6.72 -7.49
N ARG A 103 0.73 6.76 -8.73
CA ARG A 103 0.11 6.08 -9.88
C ARG A 103 0.09 4.57 -9.71
N THR A 104 1.17 4.01 -9.19
CA THR A 104 1.26 2.57 -8.88
C THR A 104 0.25 2.19 -7.79
N ALA A 105 0.21 2.95 -6.69
CA ALA A 105 -0.72 2.73 -5.59
C ALA A 105 -2.19 2.84 -6.03
N ALA A 106 -2.52 3.76 -6.94
CA ALA A 106 -3.86 3.88 -7.50
C ALA A 106 -4.34 2.61 -8.24
N GLN A 107 -3.41 1.80 -8.76
CA GLN A 107 -3.71 0.54 -9.44
C GLN A 107 -3.68 -0.66 -8.49
N GLU A 108 -2.65 -0.75 -7.66
CA GLU A 108 -2.40 -1.94 -6.82
C GLU A 108 -3.29 -1.99 -5.57
N ILE A 109 -3.65 -0.85 -4.97
CA ILE A 109 -4.48 -0.85 -3.75
C ILE A 109 -5.88 -1.43 -4.01
N PRO A 110 -6.59 -1.06 -5.08
CA PRO A 110 -7.85 -1.73 -5.42
C PRO A 110 -7.70 -3.24 -5.64
N GLU A 111 -6.58 -3.70 -6.20
CA GLU A 111 -6.31 -5.14 -6.37
C GLU A 111 -6.09 -5.82 -5.03
N TYR A 112 -5.27 -5.24 -4.15
CA TYR A 112 -5.07 -5.69 -2.77
C TYR A 112 -6.40 -5.83 -2.02
N LEU A 113 -7.26 -4.80 -2.07
CA LEU A 113 -8.55 -4.81 -1.38
C LEU A 113 -9.46 -5.94 -1.88
N ARG A 114 -9.51 -6.19 -3.20
CA ARG A 114 -10.27 -7.31 -3.77
C ARG A 114 -9.77 -8.67 -3.28
N HIS A 115 -8.46 -8.81 -3.09
CA HIS A 115 -7.89 -10.05 -2.56
C HIS A 115 -8.24 -10.26 -1.08
N VAL A 116 -8.13 -9.21 -0.27
CA VAL A 116 -8.50 -9.25 1.15
C VAL A 116 -9.99 -9.56 1.31
N ASP A 117 -10.87 -8.88 0.56
CA ASP A 117 -12.32 -9.08 0.62
C ASP A 117 -12.70 -10.53 0.27
N ARG A 118 -12.16 -11.06 -0.82
CA ARG A 118 -12.35 -12.47 -1.22
C ARG A 118 -11.86 -13.46 -0.17
N TYR A 119 -10.78 -13.14 0.53
CA TYR A 119 -10.28 -13.98 1.61
C TYR A 119 -11.25 -13.98 2.80
N LEU A 120 -11.75 -12.79 3.18
CA LEU A 120 -12.68 -12.62 4.30
C LEU A 120 -14.04 -13.26 4.05
N ASP A 121 -14.51 -13.29 2.80
CA ASP A 121 -15.77 -13.96 2.42
C ASP A 121 -15.81 -15.44 2.82
N ARG A 122 -14.65 -16.11 2.95
CA ARG A 122 -14.56 -17.51 3.41
C ARG A 122 -15.01 -17.69 4.87
N PHE A 123 -15.00 -16.62 5.65
CA PHE A 123 -15.36 -16.62 7.07
C PHE A 123 -16.74 -16.01 7.33
N ARG A 124 -17.39 -15.46 6.29
CA ARG A 124 -18.72 -14.89 6.43
C ARG A 124 -19.76 -16.02 6.48
N PRO A 125 -20.64 -16.07 7.50
CA PRO A 125 -21.71 -17.06 7.50
C PRO A 125 -22.62 -16.84 6.28
N PRO A 126 -23.18 -17.91 5.68
CA PRO A 126 -24.19 -17.76 4.64
C PRO A 126 -25.39 -16.99 5.21
N ALA A 127 -25.93 -16.07 4.39
CA ALA A 127 -27.08 -15.23 4.73
C ALA A 127 -28.38 -16.04 4.91
#